data_AF-A0A0F8YML6-F1
#
_entry.id   AF-A0A0F8YML6-F1
#
_cell.length_a   1.000
_cell.length_b   1.000
_cell.length_c   1.000
_cell.angle_alpha   90.00
_cell.angle_beta   90.00
_cell.angle_gamma   90.00
#
_symmetry.space_group_name_H-M   'P 1'
#
loop_
_entity.id
_entity.type
_entity.pdbx_description
1 polymer ?
#
loop_
_entity_poly.entity_id
_entity_poly.type
_entity_poly.pdbx_seq_one_letter_code
_entity_poly.pdbx_strand_id
1 'polypeptide(L)'
;MSLDDIKTAVDVRYNLSQGKYMSATGVSEDTDQQTKYNITEAQSTLIYLAPNIGDSTTAGNIRAFLLGFFKQPHNIAIGTVDKMHLDLDLGDIIEFSNMPYKVHGEDITANCERPSGLSPAGQIIYKYWWIFHVERSDSLKFKAIQLHDLS
;
A
#
# COMPACT_ATOMS: atom_id res chain seq x y z
N MET A 1 10.02 -7.78 -1.71
CA MET A 1 9.73 -6.56 -0.92
C MET A 1 10.85 -6.42 0.09
N SER A 2 11.43 -5.22 0.24
CA SER A 2 12.40 -4.93 1.31
C SER A 2 11.64 -4.68 2.61
N LEU A 3 12.27 -4.86 3.77
CA LEU A 3 11.72 -4.37 5.04
C LEU A 3 11.51 -2.85 5.00
N ASP A 4 12.26 -2.13 4.15
CA ASP A 4 12.12 -0.68 3.95
C ASP A 4 10.76 -0.28 3.36
N ASP A 5 10.04 -1.22 2.74
CA ASP A 5 8.72 -0.97 2.16
C ASP A 5 7.59 -1.05 3.20
N ILE A 6 7.86 -1.60 4.38
CA ILE A 6 6.89 -1.75 5.48
C ILE A 6 6.88 -0.48 6.33
N LYS A 7 5.68 0.09 6.56
CA LYS A 7 5.48 1.25 7.44
C LYS A 7 4.52 0.90 8.56
N THR A 8 5.09 0.69 9.75
CA THR A 8 4.34 0.40 10.98
C THR A 8 4.12 1.65 11.85
N ALA A 9 4.51 2.82 11.35
CA ALA A 9 4.23 4.10 11.96
C ALA A 9 3.98 5.16 10.87
N VAL A 10 3.03 6.07 11.10
CA VAL A 10 2.69 7.14 10.14
C VAL A 10 2.43 8.45 10.86
N ASP A 11 2.99 9.53 10.34
CA ASP A 11 2.66 10.92 10.68
C ASP A 11 2.30 11.70 9.41
N VAL A 12 1.20 12.45 9.44
CA VAL A 12 0.76 13.31 8.35
C VAL A 12 0.98 14.76 8.74
N ARG A 13 1.81 15.47 7.96
CA ARG A 13 2.02 16.92 8.05
C ARG A 13 1.10 17.61 7.06
N TYR A 14 0.28 18.53 7.55
CA TYR A 14 -0.79 19.15 6.75
C TYR A 14 -0.91 20.66 7.04
N ASN A 15 -1.83 21.31 6.33
CA ASN A 15 -2.08 22.76 6.42
C ASN A 15 -0.82 23.57 6.05
N LEU A 16 -0.38 23.47 4.80
CA LEU A 16 0.79 24.20 4.32
C LEU A 16 0.46 25.68 4.17
N SER A 17 1.14 26.53 4.93
CA SER A 17 1.06 27.98 4.81
C SER A 17 2.45 28.57 4.83
N GLN A 18 2.74 29.48 3.89
CA GLN A 18 4.04 30.17 3.79
C GLN A 18 5.24 29.20 3.74
N GLY A 19 5.07 28.06 3.06
CA GLY A 19 6.12 27.04 2.93
C GLY A 19 6.37 26.19 4.17
N LYS A 20 5.51 26.29 5.21
CA LYS A 20 5.60 25.49 6.44
C LYS A 20 4.30 24.74 6.69
N TYR A 21 4.43 23.49 7.12
CA TYR A 21 3.28 22.70 7.60
C TYR A 21 2.92 23.21 8.98
N MET A 22 1.72 23.76 9.11
CA MET A 22 1.25 24.38 10.35
C MET A 22 0.65 23.36 11.33
N SER A 23 0.47 22.11 10.90
CA SER A 23 -0.16 21.06 11.70
C SER A 23 0.42 19.68 11.40
N ALA A 24 0.36 18.80 12.40
CA ALA A 24 0.74 17.39 12.29
C ALA A 24 -0.26 16.53 13.05
N THR A 25 -0.51 15.32 12.57
CA THR A 25 -1.38 14.37 13.28
C THR A 25 -0.71 13.75 14.50
N GLY A 26 0.63 13.80 14.55
CA GLY A 26 1.43 12.96 15.43
C GLY A 26 1.53 11.53 14.88
N VAL A 27 2.49 10.78 15.40
CA VAL A 27 2.73 9.40 15.00
C VAL A 27 1.60 8.50 15.50
N SER A 28 1.04 7.71 14.59
CA SER A 28 0.23 6.54 14.91
C SER A 28 1.03 5.31 14.54
N GLU A 29 1.11 4.34 15.44
CA GLU A 29 1.93 3.14 15.27
C GLU A 29 1.15 1.84 15.49
N ASP A 30 1.69 0.75 14.94
CA ASP A 30 1.24 -0.63 15.15
C ASP A 30 2.40 -1.46 15.72
N THR A 31 2.46 -1.55 17.05
CA THR A 31 3.55 -2.19 17.80
C THR A 31 3.58 -3.71 17.62
N ASP A 32 2.44 -4.34 17.32
CA ASP A 32 2.36 -5.77 17.01
C ASP A 32 3.09 -6.07 15.70
N GLN A 33 2.89 -5.24 14.67
CA GLN A 33 3.64 -5.37 13.42
C GLN A 33 5.12 -5.04 13.58
N GLN A 34 5.48 -4.03 14.37
CA GLN A 34 6.88 -3.74 14.70
C GLN A 34 7.59 -4.96 15.29
N THR A 35 6.94 -5.61 16.26
CA THR A 35 7.43 -6.85 16.88
C THR A 35 7.54 -7.99 15.86
N LYS A 36 6.51 -8.20 15.03
CA LYS A 36 6.47 -9.25 14.00
C LYS A 36 7.61 -9.13 12.99
N TYR A 37 7.94 -7.91 12.56
CA TYR A 37 8.99 -7.68 11.56
C TYR A 37 10.35 -7.34 12.18
N ASN A 38 10.45 -7.28 13.52
CA ASN A 38 11.65 -6.88 14.24
C ASN A 38 12.20 -5.52 13.77
N ILE A 39 11.31 -4.52 13.68
CA ILE A 39 11.62 -3.14 13.29
C ILE A 39 11.15 -2.17 14.37
N THR A 40 11.85 -1.04 14.50
CA THR A 40 11.46 0.04 15.43
C THR A 40 10.51 1.04 14.76
N GLU A 41 9.80 1.84 15.56
CA GLU A 41 9.03 2.99 15.09
C GLU A 41 9.90 3.88 14.16
N ALA A 42 11.08 4.30 14.64
CA ALA A 42 11.98 5.19 13.91
C ALA A 42 12.42 4.64 12.54
N GLN A 43 12.57 3.32 12.39
CA GLN A 43 12.92 2.68 11.12
C GLN A 43 11.75 2.60 10.14
N SER A 44 10.52 2.66 10.65
CA SER A 44 9.30 2.32 9.91
C SER A 44 8.33 3.50 9.77
N THR A 45 8.66 4.67 10.32
CA THR A 45 7.83 5.87 10.23
C THR A 45 7.79 6.42 8.80
N LEU A 46 6.57 6.48 8.24
CA LEU A 46 6.25 7.26 7.06
C LEU A 46 5.83 8.68 7.48
N ILE A 47 6.61 9.68 7.05
CA ILE A 47 6.18 11.09 7.12
C ILE A 47 5.52 11.45 5.80
N TYR A 48 4.20 11.59 5.82
CA TYR A 48 3.43 11.98 4.65
C TYR A 48 3.16 13.49 4.64
N LEU A 49 3.41 14.13 3.50
CA LEU A 49 3.28 15.56 3.31
C LEU A 49 2.00 15.87 2.53
N ALA A 50 1.01 16.47 3.18
CA ALA A 50 -0.32 16.72 2.65
C ALA A 50 -0.63 18.23 2.60
N PRO A 51 -0.04 18.99 1.66
CA PRO A 51 -0.07 20.46 1.69
C PRO A 51 -1.48 21.06 1.55
N ASN A 52 -2.36 20.36 0.84
CA ASN A 52 -3.71 20.84 0.51
C ASN A 52 -4.77 20.41 1.53
N ILE A 53 -4.41 19.63 2.55
CA ILE A 53 -5.35 19.23 3.60
C ILE A 53 -5.36 20.30 4.69
N GLY A 54 -6.51 20.92 4.92
CA GLY A 54 -6.67 21.97 5.93
C GLY A 54 -7.23 21.48 7.26
N ASP A 55 -7.97 20.37 7.27
CA ASP A 55 -8.69 19.88 8.45
C ASP A 55 -8.02 18.64 9.08
N SER A 56 -8.11 18.55 10.41
CA SER A 56 -7.49 17.47 11.19
C SER A 56 -8.16 16.12 11.01
N THR A 57 -9.44 16.08 10.67
CA THR A 57 -10.21 14.83 10.53
C THR A 57 -9.78 14.11 9.27
N THR A 58 -9.72 14.81 8.13
CA THR A 58 -9.20 14.26 6.87
C THR A 58 -7.75 13.83 7.02
N ALA A 59 -6.89 14.63 7.69
CA ALA A 59 -5.51 14.24 7.95
C ALA A 59 -5.42 12.96 8.79
N GLY A 60 -6.27 12.83 9.83
CA GLY A 60 -6.37 11.62 10.65
C GLY A 60 -6.83 10.38 9.86
N ASN A 61 -7.80 10.55 8.97
CA ASN A 61 -8.29 9.47 8.10
C ASN A 61 -7.21 9.02 7.10
N ILE A 62 -6.47 9.97 6.52
CA ILE A 62 -5.32 9.67 5.65
C ILE A 62 -4.26 8.90 6.43
N ARG A 63 -3.93 9.33 7.66
CA ARG A 63 -2.97 8.60 8.51
C ARG A 63 -3.41 7.17 8.76
N ALA A 64 -4.67 6.96 9.14
CA ALA A 64 -5.22 5.63 9.42
C ALA A 64 -5.20 4.74 8.16
N PHE A 65 -5.58 5.28 7.01
CA PHE A 65 -5.50 4.59 5.72
C PHE A 65 -4.06 4.20 5.39
N LEU A 66 -3.11 5.14 5.45
CA LEU A 66 -1.71 4.88 5.13
C LEU A 66 -1.10 3.84 6.07
N LEU A 67 -1.40 3.89 7.36
CA LEU A 67 -0.92 2.89 8.32
C LEU A 67 -1.53 1.52 8.01
N GLY A 68 -2.84 1.44 7.80
CA GLY A 68 -3.53 0.19 7.44
C GLY A 68 -2.98 -0.44 6.16
N PHE A 69 -2.67 0.41 5.17
CA PHE A 69 -2.10 -0.01 3.90
C PHE A 69 -0.66 -0.48 4.04
N PHE A 70 0.25 0.35 4.56
CA PHE A 70 1.68 0.04 4.50
C PHE A 70 2.20 -0.87 5.64
N LYS A 71 1.39 -1.20 6.65
CA LYS A 71 1.83 -2.03 7.79
C LYS A 71 1.97 -3.53 7.48
N GLN A 72 1.50 -3.99 6.32
CA GLN A 72 1.63 -5.38 5.90
C GLN A 72 2.42 -5.50 4.60
N PRO A 73 3.16 -6.60 4.40
CA PRO A 73 3.75 -6.90 3.12
C PRO A 73 2.65 -7.22 2.11
N HIS A 74 2.64 -6.47 1.01
CA HIS A 74 1.80 -6.77 -0.14
C HIS A 74 2.54 -7.57 -1.19
N ASN A 75 1.80 -8.39 -1.94
CA ASN A 75 2.32 -8.94 -3.18
C ASN A 75 2.50 -7.79 -4.19
N ILE A 76 3.68 -7.73 -4.81
CA ILE A 76 4.00 -6.76 -5.87
C ILE A 76 4.18 -7.51 -7.18
N ALA A 77 3.43 -7.10 -8.19
CA ALA A 77 3.65 -7.50 -9.57
C ALA A 77 4.47 -6.43 -10.27
N ILE A 78 5.52 -6.85 -10.97
CA ILE A 78 6.32 -5.98 -11.85
C ILE A 78 6.15 -6.54 -13.26
N GLY A 79 5.65 -5.73 -14.16
CA GLY A 79 5.35 -6.14 -15.52
C GLY A 79 5.92 -5.18 -16.56
N THR A 80 6.03 -5.69 -17.79
CA THR A 80 6.31 -4.89 -18.97
C THR A 80 5.31 -5.30 -20.04
N VAL A 81 4.59 -4.33 -20.58
CA VAL A 81 3.65 -4.52 -21.68
C VAL A 81 4.12 -3.72 -22.89
N ASP A 82 3.68 -4.15 -24.07
CA ASP A 82 3.99 -3.44 -25.29
C ASP A 82 3.29 -2.06 -25.35
N LYS A 83 3.65 -1.29 -26.38
CA LYS A 83 3.09 0.05 -26.60
C LYS A 83 1.59 0.07 -26.94
N MET A 84 0.94 -1.08 -27.13
CA MET A 84 -0.51 -1.12 -27.38
C MET A 84 -1.30 -0.92 -26.09
N HIS A 85 -0.65 -1.11 -24.93
CA HIS A 85 -1.23 -0.93 -23.60
C HIS A 85 -0.80 0.38 -22.93
N LEU A 86 -0.53 1.43 -23.72
CA LEU A 86 -0.19 2.76 -23.21
C LEU A 86 -1.34 3.44 -22.44
N ASP A 87 -2.55 2.90 -22.55
CA ASP A 87 -3.74 3.30 -21.81
C ASP A 87 -3.68 2.92 -20.32
N LEU A 88 -2.83 1.95 -19.94
CA LEU A 88 -2.57 1.67 -18.54
C LEU A 88 -1.91 2.87 -17.86
N ASP A 89 -2.47 3.29 -16.74
CA ASP A 89 -1.99 4.42 -15.96
C ASP A 89 -2.00 4.17 -14.45
N LEU A 90 -1.37 5.10 -13.72
CA LEU A 90 -1.40 5.14 -12.28
C LEU A 90 -2.85 5.32 -11.81
N GLY A 91 -3.31 4.46 -10.91
CA GLY A 91 -4.72 4.44 -10.49
C GLY A 91 -5.48 3.22 -11.01
N ASP A 92 -5.04 2.61 -12.11
CA ASP A 92 -5.77 1.51 -12.72
C ASP A 92 -5.77 0.26 -11.85
N ILE A 93 -6.86 -0.50 -11.97
CA ILE A 93 -7.01 -1.80 -11.35
C ILE A 93 -6.92 -2.86 -12.45
N ILE A 94 -5.95 -3.76 -12.33
CA ILE A 94 -5.77 -4.88 -13.23
C ILE A 94 -6.10 -6.20 -12.52
N GLU A 95 -6.50 -7.19 -13.29
CA GLU A 95 -6.60 -8.58 -12.86
C GLU A 95 -5.76 -9.46 -13.77
N PHE A 96 -5.16 -10.50 -13.19
CA PHE A 96 -4.45 -11.52 -13.96
C PHE A 96 -5.38 -12.66 -14.29
N SER A 97 -5.27 -13.18 -15.51
CA SER A 97 -5.93 -14.41 -15.93
C SER A 97 -4.88 -15.44 -16.35
N ASN A 98 -5.23 -16.73 -16.25
CA ASN A 98 -4.41 -17.85 -16.71
C ASN A 98 -2.98 -17.90 -16.11
N MET A 99 -2.83 -17.57 -14.82
CA MET A 99 -1.52 -17.65 -14.17
C MET A 99 -1.12 -19.11 -13.93
N PRO A 100 0.04 -19.56 -14.44
CA PRO A 100 0.44 -20.97 -14.36
C PRO A 100 1.06 -21.36 -13.01
N TYR A 101 1.19 -20.41 -12.07
CA TYR A 101 1.81 -20.63 -10.76
C TYR A 101 1.05 -19.89 -9.67
N LYS A 102 1.30 -20.33 -8.43
CA LYS A 102 0.77 -19.71 -7.22
C LYS A 102 1.80 -18.77 -6.60
N VAL A 103 1.35 -17.64 -6.04
CA VAL A 103 2.19 -16.70 -5.29
C VAL A 103 2.01 -17.00 -3.81
N HIS A 104 3.09 -17.38 -3.12
CA HIS A 104 3.03 -17.80 -1.71
C HIS A 104 1.99 -18.90 -1.40
N GLY A 105 1.75 -19.79 -2.38
CA GLY A 105 0.74 -20.86 -2.25
C GLY A 105 -0.69 -20.45 -2.60
N GLU A 106 -0.92 -19.21 -3.04
CA GLU A 106 -2.23 -18.65 -3.38
C GLU A 106 -2.42 -18.48 -4.89
N ASP A 107 -3.64 -18.73 -5.34
CA ASP A 107 -4.08 -18.44 -6.69
C ASP A 107 -4.47 -16.96 -6.80
N ILE A 108 -3.64 -16.18 -7.49
CA ILE A 108 -3.83 -14.73 -7.63
C ILE A 108 -4.90 -14.34 -8.65
N THR A 109 -5.50 -15.32 -9.34
CA THR A 109 -6.60 -15.09 -10.30
C THR A 109 -7.98 -15.16 -9.64
N ALA A 110 -8.04 -15.57 -8.36
CA ALA A 110 -9.24 -15.67 -7.57
C ALA A 110 -9.11 -14.89 -6.26
N ASN A 111 -10.25 -14.46 -5.71
CA ASN A 111 -10.26 -13.98 -4.33
C ASN A 111 -10.06 -15.18 -3.40
N CYS A 112 -9.21 -15.03 -2.39
CA CYS A 112 -9.06 -16.05 -1.35
C CYS A 112 -9.15 -15.41 0.04
N GLU A 113 -9.65 -16.18 1.00
CA GLU A 113 -9.61 -15.82 2.40
C GLU A 113 -8.42 -16.53 3.03
N ARG A 114 -7.50 -15.76 3.63
CA ARG A 114 -6.40 -16.30 4.41
C ARG A 114 -6.81 -16.25 5.89
N PRO A 115 -6.97 -17.41 6.56
CA PRO A 115 -7.22 -17.44 7.99
C PRO A 115 -6.10 -16.70 8.72
N SER A 116 -6.46 -15.69 9.48
CA SER A 116 -5.57 -15.00 10.40
C SER A 116 -5.73 -15.65 11.77
N GLY A 117 -4.65 -16.13 12.38
CA GLY A 117 -4.71 -16.64 13.76
C GLY A 117 -5.07 -15.57 14.81
N LEU A 118 -5.30 -14.32 14.38
CA LEU A 118 -5.55 -13.15 15.20
C LEU A 118 -6.93 -12.50 14.98
N SER A 119 -7.71 -12.92 13.96
CA SER A 119 -9.07 -12.42 13.71
C SER A 119 -10.01 -13.56 13.27
N PRO A 120 -11.26 -13.63 13.78
CA PRO A 120 -12.28 -14.58 13.32
C PRO A 120 -12.66 -14.43 11.85
N ALA A 121 -12.48 -13.23 11.28
CA ALA A 121 -12.58 -12.96 9.86
C ALA A 121 -11.16 -12.91 9.30
N GLY A 122 -10.84 -13.78 8.35
CA GLY A 122 -9.51 -13.80 7.75
C GLY A 122 -9.17 -12.51 7.00
N GLN A 123 -7.96 -12.45 6.44
CA GLN A 123 -7.65 -11.42 5.44
C GLN A 123 -8.25 -11.86 4.10
N ILE A 124 -9.06 -10.99 3.47
CA ILE A 124 -9.49 -11.24 2.09
C ILE A 124 -8.40 -10.73 1.17
N ILE A 125 -7.84 -11.63 0.37
CA ILE A 125 -6.86 -11.32 -0.65
C ILE A 125 -7.60 -11.29 -1.98
N TYR A 126 -7.68 -10.11 -2.60
CA TYR A 126 -8.39 -9.93 -3.85
C TYR A 126 -7.54 -10.34 -5.05
N LYS A 127 -8.20 -10.76 -6.14
CA LYS A 127 -7.56 -10.94 -7.46
C LYS A 127 -7.16 -9.61 -8.15
N TYR A 128 -7.50 -8.49 -7.52
CA TYR A 128 -7.31 -7.14 -8.05
C TYR A 128 -5.98 -6.54 -7.62
N TRP A 129 -5.35 -5.83 -8.56
CA TRP A 129 -4.04 -5.22 -8.38
C TRP A 129 -4.09 -3.76 -8.78
N TRP A 130 -3.69 -2.87 -7.89
CA TRP A 130 -3.67 -1.44 -8.14
C TRP A 130 -2.31 -0.99 -8.66
N ILE A 131 -2.29 -0.34 -9.82
CA ILE A 131 -1.07 0.23 -10.41
C ILE A 131 -0.70 1.51 -9.66
N PHE A 132 0.44 1.46 -8.97
CA PHE A 132 0.98 2.59 -8.20
C PHE A 132 2.24 3.20 -8.83
N HIS A 133 2.76 2.61 -9.91
CA HIS A 133 3.90 3.13 -10.63
C HIS A 133 3.85 2.72 -12.11
N VAL A 134 4.12 3.68 -12.99
CA VAL A 134 4.22 3.48 -14.45
C VAL A 134 5.45 4.22 -14.97
N GLU A 135 6.25 3.57 -15.79
CA GLU A 135 7.37 4.14 -16.54
C GLU A 135 7.11 3.94 -18.04
N ARG A 136 7.09 5.03 -18.81
CA ARG A 136 6.76 5.02 -20.24
C ARG A 136 8.02 5.25 -21.07
N SER A 137 8.29 4.32 -21.99
CA SER A 137 9.40 4.35 -22.96
C SER A 137 8.95 3.68 -24.27
N ASP A 138 9.84 2.95 -24.96
CA ASP A 138 9.49 2.05 -26.06
C ASP A 138 8.57 0.88 -25.62
N SER A 139 8.46 0.67 -24.31
CA SER A 139 7.52 -0.21 -23.63
C SER A 139 6.95 0.48 -22.39
N LEU A 140 5.83 -0.03 -21.87
CA LEU A 140 5.28 0.41 -20.60
C LEU A 140 5.68 -0.59 -19.51
N LYS A 141 6.41 -0.10 -18.50
CA LYS A 141 6.70 -0.87 -17.29
C LYS A 141 5.77 -0.40 -16.19
N PHE A 142 5.27 -1.33 -15.39
CA PHE A 142 4.41 -1.00 -14.27
C PHE A 142 4.80 -1.76 -13.00
N LYS A 143 4.43 -1.19 -11.85
CA LYS A 143 4.34 -1.91 -10.58
C LYS A 143 2.91 -1.83 -10.07
N ALA A 144 2.37 -2.99 -9.70
CA ALA A 144 1.05 -3.12 -9.13
C ALA A 144 1.11 -3.84 -7.79
N ILE A 145 0.24 -3.44 -6.87
CA ILE A 145 0.14 -3.99 -5.52
C ILE A 145 -1.17 -4.74 -5.38
N GLN A 146 -1.14 -5.94 -4.81
CA GLN A 146 -2.37 -6.71 -4.62
C GLN A 146 -3.22 -6.08 -3.51
N LEU A 147 -4.50 -5.88 -3.82
CA LEU A 147 -5.46 -5.32 -2.89
C LEU A 147 -5.92 -6.38 -1.90
N HIS A 148 -6.02 -6.00 -0.64
CA HIS A 148 -6.50 -6.85 0.46
C HIS A 148 -7.55 -6.11 1.28
N ASP A 149 -8.50 -6.85 1.85
CA ASP A 149 -9.36 -6.35 2.92
C ASP A 149 -8.81 -6.83 4.25
N LEU A 150 -8.57 -5.88 5.15
CA LEU A 150 -8.20 -6.14 6.53
C LEU A 150 -9.44 -5.79 7.35
N SER A 151 -10.23 -6.81 7.71
CA SER A 151 -11.28 -6.67 8.72
C SER A 151 -10.71 -6.18 10.04
#